data_AF-A0A9D2Q0S1-F1
#
_entry.id   AF-A0A9D2Q0S1-F1
#
_cell.length_a   1.000
_cell.length_b   1.000
_cell.length_c   1.000
_cell.angle_alpha   90.00
_cell.angle_beta   90.00
_cell.angle_gamma   90.00
#
_symmetry.space_group_name_H-M   'P 1'
#
loop_
_entity.id
_entity.type
_entity.pdbx_description
1 polymer ?
#
loop_
_entity_poly.entity_id
_entity_poly.type
_entity_poly.pdbx_seq_one_letter_code
_entity_poly.pdbx_strand_id
1 'polypeptide(L)'
;MNTSLPWPDGAEVLPIAALRPVLDRLASLVTTHEEDAAQIPGLAVSEEEVAADPPPALEQLVDELGGIELRGARVLDLLVEDRTDVGPYTLLGDARTYYPLYETPDAAVVLTLDEHGTPGAVHGIGEDLSLQLAAPDLTTYLGLFADALEATLAALAERGPAEEDTDTERTEVAEQLMDAHLFAALLGTVDGVPEAELVPAEGDAAADGALALADLRGAALGTRVDPMDVDVPGDPLETHLSWREHGLVIAVHGG
;
A
#
# COMPACT_ATOMS: atom_id res chain seq x y z
N MET A 1 -16.07 0.31 19.29
CA MET A 1 -15.60 -0.95 19.91
C MET A 1 -14.45 -1.38 19.03
N ASN A 2 -13.24 -1.37 19.55
CA ASN A 2 -12.08 -1.73 18.77
C ASN A 2 -12.11 -3.25 18.54
N THR A 3 -12.57 -3.69 17.38
CA THR A 3 -12.64 -5.11 17.03
C THR A 3 -11.34 -5.46 16.34
N SER A 4 -10.33 -5.79 17.16
CA SER A 4 -9.10 -6.42 16.68
C SER A 4 -9.46 -7.61 15.79
N LEU A 5 -8.89 -7.62 14.59
CA LEU A 5 -9.05 -8.68 13.63
C LEU A 5 -8.35 -9.94 14.15
N PRO A 6 -8.93 -11.13 13.94
CA PRO A 6 -8.26 -12.37 14.25
C PRO A 6 -7.20 -12.67 13.18
N TRP A 7 -6.12 -11.88 13.20
CA TRP A 7 -4.98 -12.01 12.31
C TRP A 7 -4.39 -13.41 12.37
N PRO A 8 -3.92 -13.96 11.22
CA PRO A 8 -3.07 -15.14 11.25
C PRO A 8 -1.80 -14.88 12.08
N ASP A 9 -1.38 -15.87 12.87
CA ASP A 9 -0.26 -15.78 13.81
C ASP A 9 0.90 -16.74 13.49
N GLY A 10 0.87 -17.33 12.28
CA GLY A 10 1.87 -18.30 11.83
C GLY A 10 3.16 -17.68 11.26
N ALA A 11 3.13 -16.40 10.91
CA ALA A 11 4.25 -15.70 10.31
C ALA A 11 5.36 -15.36 11.31
N GLU A 12 6.60 -15.37 10.83
CA GLU A 12 7.71 -14.77 11.57
C GLU A 12 7.58 -13.24 11.56
N VAL A 13 7.97 -12.60 12.66
CA VAL A 13 8.02 -11.14 12.75
C VAL A 13 9.05 -10.62 11.75
N LEU A 14 8.65 -9.62 10.96
CA LEU A 14 9.50 -9.00 9.95
C LEU A 14 10.76 -8.41 10.64
N PRO A 15 11.97 -8.83 10.25
CA PRO A 15 13.17 -8.39 10.92
C PRO A 15 13.46 -6.91 10.60
N ILE A 16 13.30 -6.05 11.62
CA ILE A 16 13.50 -4.59 11.49
C ILE A 16 14.92 -4.21 11.02
N ALA A 17 15.90 -5.09 11.25
CA ALA A 17 17.28 -4.88 10.83
C ALA A 17 17.42 -4.68 9.30
N ALA A 18 16.58 -5.34 8.51
CA ALA A 18 16.58 -5.17 7.05
C ALA A 18 15.96 -3.83 6.63
N LEU A 19 15.02 -3.31 7.41
CA LEU A 19 14.35 -2.03 7.18
C LEU A 19 15.12 -0.83 7.73
N ARG A 20 16.06 -1.04 8.65
CA ARG A 20 16.80 0.02 9.33
C ARG A 20 17.34 1.11 8.40
N PRO A 21 18.00 0.80 7.26
CA PRO A 21 18.54 1.83 6.38
C PRO A 21 17.47 2.78 5.82
N VAL A 22 16.29 2.26 5.49
CA VAL A 22 15.21 3.10 4.95
C VAL A 22 14.50 3.87 6.07
N LEU A 23 14.33 3.27 7.25
CA LEU A 23 13.74 3.95 8.40
C LEU A 23 14.60 5.12 8.88
N ASP A 24 15.92 4.92 8.99
CA ASP A 24 16.86 5.98 9.37
C ASP A 24 16.86 7.13 8.34
N ARG A 25 16.71 6.80 7.05
CA ARG A 25 16.58 7.80 5.97
C ARG A 25 15.28 8.58 6.10
N LEU A 26 14.15 7.92 6.31
CA LEU A 26 12.85 8.59 6.50
C LEU A 26 12.89 9.53 7.72
N ALA A 27 13.41 9.06 8.85
CA ALA A 27 13.57 9.88 10.04
C ALA A 27 14.48 11.11 9.79
N SER A 28 15.56 10.93 9.02
CA SER A 28 16.45 12.03 8.63
C SER A 28 15.75 13.05 7.71
N LEU A 29 14.93 12.59 6.76
CA LEU A 29 14.16 13.47 5.86
C LEU A 29 13.18 14.32 6.66
N VAL A 30 12.37 13.70 7.53
CA VAL A 30 11.42 14.40 8.39
C VAL A 30 12.13 15.42 9.28
N THR A 31 13.24 15.03 9.92
CA THR A 31 14.01 15.95 10.78
C THR A 31 14.59 17.14 10.00
N THR A 32 14.97 16.93 8.74
CA THR A 32 15.56 17.99 7.90
C THR A 32 14.50 18.93 7.34
N HIS A 33 13.28 18.43 7.13
CA HIS A 33 12.17 19.14 6.50
C HIS A 33 10.96 19.24 7.43
N GLU A 34 11.18 19.60 8.70
CA GLU A 34 10.14 19.61 9.75
C GLU A 34 8.97 20.59 9.47
N GLU A 35 9.17 21.57 8.58
CA GLU A 35 8.12 22.48 8.12
C GLU A 35 7.13 21.82 7.14
N ASP A 36 7.57 20.75 6.47
CA ASP A 36 6.84 20.10 5.38
C ASP A 36 6.41 18.67 5.70
N ALA A 37 7.19 17.93 6.49
CA ALA A 37 6.92 16.55 6.84
C ALA A 37 6.99 16.32 8.35
N ALA A 38 6.15 15.40 8.83
CA ALA A 38 6.13 14.94 10.20
C ALA A 38 6.08 13.42 10.25
N GLN A 39 6.72 12.84 11.25
CA GLN A 39 6.64 11.41 11.53
C GLN A 39 5.48 11.16 12.47
N ILE A 40 4.63 10.18 12.13
CA ILE A 40 3.63 9.66 13.05
C ILE A 40 4.36 8.69 14.00
N PRO A 41 4.36 8.93 15.33
CA PRO A 41 5.03 8.06 16.29
C PRO A 41 4.48 6.62 16.23
N GLY A 42 5.35 5.63 16.37
CA GLY A 42 4.95 4.23 16.51
C GLY A 42 4.33 3.91 17.88
N LEU A 43 3.79 2.70 18.02
CA LEU A 43 3.08 2.25 19.21
C LEU A 43 3.94 2.26 20.49
N ALA A 44 5.25 2.02 20.40
CA ALA A 44 6.12 1.97 21.57
C ALA A 44 6.44 3.36 22.15
N VAL A 45 6.25 4.41 21.35
CA VAL A 45 6.60 5.81 21.69
C VAL A 45 5.40 6.74 21.73
N SER A 46 4.25 6.34 21.19
CA SER A 46 3.01 7.10 21.30
C SER A 46 2.56 7.24 22.75
N GLU A 47 2.28 8.47 23.17
CA GLU A 47 1.65 8.77 24.47
C GLU A 47 0.11 8.63 24.38
N GLU A 48 -0.45 8.62 23.18
CA GLU A 48 -1.87 8.44 22.91
C GLU A 48 -2.24 6.96 22.81
N GLU A 49 -3.41 6.60 23.33
CA GLU A 49 -3.98 5.27 23.19
C GLU A 49 -4.46 5.10 21.74
N VAL A 50 -3.55 4.66 20.86
CA VAL A 50 -3.84 4.37 19.45
C VAL A 50 -4.59 3.05 19.36
N ALA A 51 -5.69 3.03 18.62
CA ALA A 51 -6.56 1.87 18.45
C ALA A 51 -6.10 0.93 17.31
N ALA A 52 -4.91 1.17 16.73
CA ALA A 52 -4.42 0.45 15.57
C ALA A 52 -4.32 -1.06 15.83
N ASP A 53 -4.65 -1.83 14.78
CA ASP A 53 -4.64 -3.29 14.83
C ASP A 53 -3.80 -3.88 13.69
N PRO A 54 -2.47 -3.76 13.74
CA PRO A 54 -1.59 -4.27 12.70
C PRO A 54 -1.39 -5.80 12.80
N PRO A 55 -1.10 -6.48 11.68
CA PRO A 55 -0.71 -7.88 11.66
C PRO A 55 0.49 -8.15 12.58
N PRO A 56 0.55 -9.31 13.28
CA PRO A 56 1.67 -9.64 14.17
C PRO A 56 3.05 -9.57 13.50
N ALA A 57 3.12 -9.89 12.20
CA ALA A 57 4.36 -9.83 11.45
C ALA A 57 4.95 -8.40 11.36
N LEU A 58 4.13 -7.35 11.53
CA LEU A 58 4.54 -5.95 11.44
C LEU A 58 4.83 -5.31 12.81
N GLU A 59 4.66 -6.02 13.93
CA GLU A 59 4.75 -5.50 15.30
C GLU A 59 6.01 -4.63 15.54
N GLN A 60 7.19 -5.12 15.15
CA GLN A 60 8.43 -4.34 15.33
C GLN A 60 8.48 -3.06 14.49
N LEU A 61 7.87 -3.04 13.31
CA LEU A 61 7.86 -1.87 12.45
C LEU A 61 6.91 -0.81 13.02
N VAL A 62 5.69 -1.20 13.39
CA VAL A 62 4.67 -0.30 13.93
C VAL A 62 5.02 0.24 15.31
N ASP A 63 5.83 -0.49 16.08
CA ASP A 63 6.39 -0.02 17.35
C ASP A 63 7.27 1.22 17.15
N GLU A 64 8.01 1.27 16.05
CA GLU A 64 8.99 2.32 15.77
C GLU A 64 8.47 3.44 14.87
N LEU A 65 7.62 3.10 13.90
CA LEU A 65 7.08 4.04 12.91
C LEU A 65 5.57 3.84 12.77
N GLY A 66 4.81 4.88 13.08
CA GLY A 66 3.37 4.89 12.83
C GLY A 66 2.99 5.32 11.42
N GLY A 67 3.87 6.04 10.72
CA GLY A 67 3.60 6.58 9.40
C GLY A 67 4.31 7.91 9.15
N ILE A 68 3.97 8.56 8.03
CA ILE A 68 4.53 9.85 7.61
C ILE A 68 3.37 10.75 7.14
N GLU A 69 3.37 11.98 7.67
CA GLU A 69 2.54 13.07 7.19
C GLU A 69 3.37 14.01 6.32
N LEU A 70 2.79 14.45 5.21
CA LEU A 70 3.30 15.50 4.36
C LEU A 70 2.27 16.63 4.37
N ARG A 71 2.63 17.77 4.96
CA ARG A 71 1.76 18.96 5.05
C ARG A 71 0.38 18.66 5.66
N GLY A 72 0.34 17.74 6.63
CA GLY A 72 -0.87 17.31 7.34
C GLY A 72 -1.69 16.23 6.62
N ALA A 73 -1.27 15.78 5.44
CA ALA A 73 -1.84 14.62 4.76
C ALA A 73 -1.03 13.36 5.08
N ARG A 74 -1.69 12.28 5.49
CA ARG A 74 -1.04 10.97 5.70
C ARG A 74 -0.70 10.37 4.34
N VAL A 75 0.59 10.20 4.08
CA VAL A 75 1.10 9.63 2.82
C VAL A 75 1.72 8.24 3.02
N LEU A 76 1.92 7.85 4.28
CA LEU A 76 2.19 6.47 4.72
C LEU A 76 1.49 6.29 6.06
N ASP A 77 0.63 5.29 6.19
CA ASP A 77 -0.07 4.96 7.44
C ASP A 77 0.18 3.49 7.81
N LEU A 78 0.71 3.28 9.01
CA LEU A 78 0.94 1.96 9.60
C LEU A 78 0.12 1.75 10.88
N LEU A 79 -0.71 2.74 11.26
CA LEU A 79 -1.55 2.72 12.45
C LEU A 79 -3.03 2.83 12.05
N VAL A 80 -3.46 1.91 11.19
CA VAL A 80 -4.84 1.85 10.71
C VAL A 80 -5.78 1.45 11.87
N GLU A 81 -6.68 2.36 12.26
CA GLU A 81 -7.65 2.15 13.34
C GLU A 81 -9.01 1.65 12.84
N ASP A 82 -9.49 2.21 11.73
CA ASP A 82 -10.77 1.85 11.11
C ASP A 82 -10.50 1.23 9.74
N ARG A 83 -11.18 0.12 9.44
CA ARG A 83 -11.13 -0.52 8.12
C ARG A 83 -12.48 -0.42 7.45
N THR A 84 -12.48 0.08 6.23
CA THR A 84 -13.64 0.04 5.33
C THR A 84 -13.53 -1.20 4.44
N ASP A 85 -14.66 -1.83 4.12
CA ASP A 85 -14.77 -2.93 3.14
C ASP A 85 -15.36 -2.44 1.80
N VAL A 86 -15.44 -1.12 1.62
CA VAL A 86 -16.09 -0.45 0.48
C VAL A 86 -15.09 0.51 -0.17
N GLY A 87 -15.22 0.73 -1.48
CA GLY A 87 -14.34 1.61 -2.24
C GLY A 87 -13.18 0.82 -2.87
N PRO A 88 -11.91 1.20 -2.67
CA PRO A 88 -10.77 0.50 -3.30
C PRO A 88 -10.63 -0.96 -2.84
N TYR A 89 -11.27 -1.33 -1.73
CA TYR A 89 -11.22 -2.69 -1.19
C TYR A 89 -12.32 -3.62 -1.74
N THR A 90 -13.20 -3.13 -2.62
CA THR A 90 -14.40 -3.86 -3.08
C THR A 90 -14.09 -5.26 -3.62
N LEU A 91 -12.98 -5.43 -4.35
CA LEU A 91 -12.59 -6.73 -4.91
C LEU A 91 -11.69 -7.55 -3.98
N LEU A 92 -11.22 -6.96 -2.88
CA LEU A 92 -10.38 -7.67 -1.94
C LEU A 92 -11.26 -8.62 -1.14
N GLY A 93 -10.78 -9.86 -0.98
CA GLY A 93 -11.51 -10.89 -0.23
C GLY A 93 -11.50 -10.65 1.28
N ASP A 94 -11.01 -11.63 2.04
CA ASP A 94 -10.93 -11.51 3.50
C ASP A 94 -9.99 -10.36 3.91
N ALA A 95 -10.47 -9.46 4.78
CA ALA A 95 -9.71 -8.31 5.29
C ALA A 95 -8.35 -8.70 5.89
N ARG A 96 -8.18 -9.95 6.34
CA ARG A 96 -6.92 -10.47 6.90
C ARG A 96 -5.84 -10.76 5.87
N THR A 97 -6.17 -10.69 4.59
CA THR A 97 -5.26 -11.00 3.48
C THR A 97 -4.52 -9.77 2.97
N TYR A 98 -4.79 -8.60 3.52
CA TYR A 98 -4.09 -7.36 3.16
C TYR A 98 -4.03 -6.39 4.33
N TYR A 99 -3.10 -5.45 4.25
CA TYR A 99 -2.94 -4.34 5.19
C TYR A 99 -2.75 -3.02 4.42
N PRO A 100 -3.59 -2.00 4.64
CA PRO A 100 -3.42 -0.70 3.98
C PRO A 100 -2.13 0.00 4.41
N LEU A 101 -1.47 0.66 3.46
CA LEU A 101 -0.29 1.51 3.68
C LEU A 101 -0.58 2.98 3.31
N TYR A 102 -1.60 3.21 2.48
CA TYR A 102 -2.11 4.51 2.05
C TYR A 102 -3.54 4.32 1.55
N GLU A 103 -4.43 5.28 1.84
CA GLU A 103 -5.84 5.23 1.44
C GLU A 103 -6.38 6.63 1.14
N THR A 104 -7.18 6.71 0.07
CA THR A 104 -8.12 7.79 -0.22
C THR A 104 -9.52 7.18 -0.41
N PRO A 105 -10.59 7.98 -0.55
CA PRO A 105 -11.93 7.44 -0.78
C PRO A 105 -12.04 6.51 -1.99
N ASP A 106 -11.19 6.68 -3.00
CA ASP A 106 -11.31 6.03 -4.30
C ASP A 106 -10.09 5.14 -4.64
N ALA A 107 -9.00 5.20 -3.87
CA ALA A 107 -7.76 4.50 -4.18
C ALA A 107 -7.03 4.06 -2.91
N ALA A 108 -6.19 3.02 -3.02
CA ALA A 108 -5.41 2.54 -1.89
C ALA A 108 -4.07 1.93 -2.33
N VAL A 109 -3.11 1.88 -1.41
CA VAL A 109 -1.92 1.02 -1.53
C VAL A 109 -1.98 0.00 -0.40
N VAL A 110 -1.88 -1.28 -0.75
CA VAL A 110 -2.03 -2.39 0.19
C VAL A 110 -0.82 -3.32 0.17
N LEU A 111 -0.41 -3.76 1.34
CA LEU A 111 0.50 -4.88 1.55
C LEU A 111 -0.30 -6.17 1.57
N THR A 112 0.08 -7.16 0.77
CA THR A 112 -0.56 -8.49 0.79
C THR A 112 -0.07 -9.32 1.97
N LEU A 113 -0.93 -10.20 2.47
CA LEU A 113 -0.67 -11.15 3.54
C LEU A 113 -1.11 -12.53 3.09
N ASP A 114 -0.26 -13.54 3.31
CA ASP A 114 -0.62 -14.93 3.07
C ASP A 114 -1.50 -15.51 4.20
N GLU A 115 -1.87 -16.79 4.07
CA GLU A 115 -2.69 -17.52 5.06
C GLU A 115 -2.06 -17.63 6.46
N HIS A 116 -0.75 -17.36 6.59
CA HIS A 116 -0.02 -17.33 7.84
C HIS A 116 0.21 -15.91 8.36
N GLY A 117 -0.17 -14.88 7.59
CA GLY A 117 0.04 -13.47 7.92
C GLY A 117 1.41 -12.95 7.48
N THR A 118 2.11 -13.68 6.61
CA THR A 118 3.43 -13.28 6.10
C THR A 118 3.26 -12.13 5.10
N PRO A 119 3.94 -10.99 5.29
CA PRO A 119 3.98 -9.91 4.31
C PRO A 119 4.48 -10.36 2.95
N GLY A 120 3.76 -9.98 1.89
CA GLY A 120 4.10 -10.22 0.50
C GLY A 120 4.36 -8.94 -0.28
N ALA A 121 3.96 -8.96 -1.55
CA ALA A 121 4.01 -7.82 -2.46
C ALA A 121 3.08 -6.68 -2.02
N VAL A 122 3.42 -5.48 -2.49
CA VAL A 122 2.60 -4.28 -2.33
C VAL A 122 1.94 -3.96 -3.65
N HIS A 123 0.63 -3.69 -3.62
CA HIS A 123 -0.16 -3.31 -4.77
C HIS A 123 -0.84 -1.97 -4.55
N GLY A 124 -0.89 -1.14 -5.59
CA GLY A 124 -1.81 -0.01 -5.62
C GLY A 124 -3.11 -0.39 -6.31
N ILE A 125 -4.20 0.25 -5.88
CA ILE A 125 -5.56 0.04 -6.37
C ILE A 125 -6.09 1.41 -6.79
N GLY A 126 -6.42 1.54 -8.08
CA GLY A 126 -7.00 2.76 -8.64
C GLY A 126 -8.51 2.84 -8.48
N GLU A 127 -9.09 3.96 -8.92
CA GLU A 127 -10.55 4.22 -8.93
C GLU A 127 -11.33 3.16 -9.73
N ASP A 128 -10.70 2.60 -10.77
CA ASP A 128 -11.28 1.57 -11.62
C ASP A 128 -11.13 0.14 -11.06
N LEU A 129 -10.63 0.00 -9.83
CA LEU A 129 -10.35 -1.26 -9.14
C LEU A 129 -9.24 -2.09 -9.83
N SER A 130 -8.49 -1.50 -10.76
CA SER A 130 -7.29 -2.14 -11.32
C SER A 130 -6.16 -2.18 -10.30
N LEU A 131 -5.40 -3.27 -10.33
CA LEU A 131 -4.25 -3.49 -9.46
C LEU A 131 -2.97 -3.14 -10.19
N GLN A 132 -2.04 -2.51 -9.50
CA GLN A 132 -0.68 -2.28 -10.00
C GLN A 132 0.35 -2.83 -9.04
N LEU A 133 1.32 -3.57 -9.58
CA LEU A 133 2.45 -4.04 -8.78
C LEU A 133 3.31 -2.85 -8.33
N ALA A 134 3.12 -2.39 -7.10
CA ALA A 134 3.86 -1.26 -6.55
C ALA A 134 5.28 -1.67 -6.14
N ALA A 135 5.40 -2.84 -5.50
CA ALA A 135 6.67 -3.41 -5.11
C ALA A 135 6.55 -4.93 -4.87
N PRO A 136 7.62 -5.71 -5.05
CA PRO A 136 7.62 -7.13 -4.74
C PRO A 136 7.59 -7.43 -3.23
N ASP A 137 7.91 -6.45 -2.39
CA ASP A 137 7.93 -6.57 -0.93
C ASP A 137 7.87 -5.19 -0.26
N LEU A 138 7.58 -5.18 1.05
CA LEU A 138 7.48 -3.96 1.85
C LEU A 138 8.80 -3.15 1.90
N THR A 139 9.95 -3.81 1.88
CA THR A 139 11.26 -3.11 1.96
C THR A 139 11.47 -2.27 0.69
N THR A 140 11.17 -2.86 -0.46
CA THR A 140 11.26 -2.21 -1.76
C THR A 140 10.26 -1.06 -1.86
N TYR A 141 9.02 -1.26 -1.39
CA TYR A 141 8.02 -0.19 -1.34
C TYR A 141 8.48 1.00 -0.50
N LEU A 142 8.96 0.77 0.73
CA LEU A 142 9.44 1.83 1.61
C LEU A 142 10.63 2.57 1.00
N GLY A 143 11.50 1.87 0.25
CA GLY A 143 12.59 2.48 -0.50
C GLY A 143 12.10 3.46 -1.57
N LEU A 144 11.14 3.02 -2.40
CA LEU A 144 10.51 3.87 -3.43
C LEU A 144 9.78 5.06 -2.82
N PHE A 145 9.08 4.83 -1.70
CA PHE A 145 8.42 5.88 -0.95
C PHE A 145 9.42 6.92 -0.43
N ALA A 146 10.54 6.48 0.15
CA ALA A 146 11.59 7.38 0.64
C ALA A 146 12.25 8.18 -0.50
N ASP A 147 12.47 7.57 -1.67
CA ASP A 147 12.98 8.26 -2.86
C ASP A 147 12.01 9.36 -3.32
N ALA A 148 10.72 9.05 -3.39
CA ALA A 148 9.69 10.01 -3.80
C ALA A 148 9.53 11.14 -2.78
N LEU A 149 9.52 10.81 -1.48
CA LEU A 149 9.44 11.80 -0.41
C LEU A 149 10.64 12.75 -0.45
N GLU A 150 11.86 12.23 -0.63
CA GLU A 150 13.07 13.06 -0.75
C GLU A 150 13.00 14.00 -1.96
N ALA A 151 12.55 13.51 -3.12
CA ALA A 151 12.39 14.34 -4.32
C ALA A 151 11.36 15.46 -4.11
N THR A 152 10.21 15.13 -3.51
CA THR A 152 9.17 16.10 -3.17
C THR A 152 9.68 17.16 -2.20
N LEU A 153 10.31 16.75 -1.10
CA LEU A 153 10.82 17.68 -0.08
C LEU A 153 11.94 18.57 -0.62
N ALA A 154 12.82 18.04 -1.49
CA ALA A 154 13.84 18.83 -2.16
C ALA A 154 13.21 19.89 -3.07
N ALA A 155 12.20 19.53 -3.88
CA ALA A 155 11.50 20.46 -4.75
C ALA A 155 10.74 21.54 -3.96
N LEU A 156 10.12 21.17 -2.84
CA LEU A 156 9.47 22.12 -1.92
C LEU A 156 10.48 23.09 -1.29
N ALA A 157 11.66 22.60 -0.89
CA ALA A 157 12.73 23.44 -0.33
C ALA A 157 13.29 24.44 -1.36
N GLU A 158 13.38 24.06 -2.63
CA GLU A 158 13.83 24.96 -3.72
C GLU A 158 12.89 26.16 -3.95
N ARG A 159 11.61 26.03 -3.59
CA ARG A 159 10.62 27.12 -3.69
C ARG A 159 10.83 28.23 -2.66
N GLY A 160 11.61 27.98 -1.62
CA GLY A 160 11.81 28.90 -0.51
C GLY A 160 11.09 28.48 0.78
N PRO A 161 11.20 29.30 1.84
CA PRO A 161 10.61 28.99 3.14
C PRO A 161 9.08 28.83 3.07
N ALA A 162 8.51 27.94 3.88
CA ALA A 162 7.07 27.70 3.90
C ALA A 162 6.25 28.96 4.24
N GLU A 163 6.83 29.91 4.99
CA GLU A 163 6.22 31.19 5.35
C GLU A 163 6.00 32.15 4.15
N GLU A 164 6.70 31.92 3.03
CA GLU A 164 6.63 32.78 1.84
C GLU A 164 5.57 32.30 0.82
N ASP A 165 5.14 31.03 0.90
CA ASP A 165 4.02 30.47 0.14
C ASP A 165 2.69 30.67 0.92
N THR A 166 1.55 30.69 0.21
CA THR A 166 0.28 30.48 0.92
C THR A 166 0.19 29.02 1.36
N ASP A 167 -0.23 28.78 2.60
CA ASP A 167 -0.28 27.44 3.20
C ASP A 167 -0.99 26.41 2.31
N THR A 168 -2.08 26.82 1.66
CA THR A 168 -2.85 25.99 0.71
C THR A 168 -2.08 25.68 -0.58
N GLU A 169 -1.38 26.66 -1.16
CA GLU A 169 -0.62 26.46 -2.41
C GLU A 169 0.52 25.45 -2.21
N ARG A 170 1.22 25.53 -1.06
CA ARG A 170 2.32 24.60 -0.76
C ARG A 170 1.83 23.16 -0.55
N THR A 171 0.69 22.99 0.12
CA THR A 171 0.06 21.68 0.31
C THR A 171 -0.37 21.06 -1.01
N GLU A 172 -1.03 21.82 -1.89
CA GLU A 172 -1.41 21.35 -3.23
C GLU A 172 -0.18 20.96 -4.08
N VAL A 173 0.92 21.72 -3.97
CA VAL A 173 2.17 21.39 -4.66
C VAL A 173 2.80 20.11 -4.10
N ALA A 174 2.77 19.92 -2.77
CA ALA A 174 3.30 18.73 -2.13
C ALA A 174 2.55 17.45 -2.58
N GLU A 175 1.22 17.53 -2.67
CA GLU A 175 0.36 16.47 -3.21
C GLU A 175 0.70 16.15 -4.67
N GLN A 176 0.74 17.17 -5.53
CA GLN A 176 1.09 17.00 -6.96
C GLN A 176 2.48 16.41 -7.17
N LEU A 177 3.45 16.76 -6.32
CA LEU A 177 4.80 16.21 -6.38
C LEU A 177 4.82 14.73 -5.95
N MET A 178 4.12 14.36 -4.86
CA MET A 178 4.03 12.95 -4.47
C MET A 178 3.28 12.10 -5.50
N ASP A 179 2.23 12.65 -6.12
CA ASP A 179 1.56 12.00 -7.24
C ASP A 179 2.54 11.77 -8.39
N ALA A 180 3.26 12.82 -8.81
CA ALA A 180 4.22 12.73 -9.90
C ALA A 180 5.39 11.77 -9.61
N HIS A 181 5.83 11.68 -8.36
CA HIS A 181 6.99 10.87 -7.97
C HIS A 181 6.64 9.43 -7.56
N LEU A 182 5.39 9.16 -7.16
CA LEU A 182 4.99 7.85 -6.66
C LEU A 182 3.56 7.48 -7.06
N PHE A 183 2.56 8.19 -6.52
CA PHE A 183 1.20 7.66 -6.50
C PHE A 183 0.57 7.55 -7.89
N ALA A 184 0.90 8.42 -8.84
CA ALA A 184 0.34 8.31 -10.18
C ALA A 184 0.66 6.95 -10.84
N ALA A 185 1.88 6.45 -10.63
CA ALA A 185 2.31 5.15 -11.15
C ALA A 185 1.77 3.95 -10.35
N LEU A 186 1.38 4.16 -9.09
CA LEU A 186 0.83 3.11 -8.23
C LEU A 186 -0.70 3.02 -8.30
N LEU A 187 -1.39 4.12 -8.59
CA LEU A 187 -2.84 4.25 -8.55
C LEU A 187 -3.48 4.29 -9.94
N GLY A 188 -2.68 4.14 -11.00
CA GLY A 188 -3.16 3.82 -12.35
C GLY A 188 -3.49 5.03 -13.18
N THR A 189 -2.98 6.20 -12.79
CA THR A 189 -3.27 7.46 -13.48
C THR A 189 -2.27 7.74 -14.62
N VAL A 190 -1.29 6.86 -14.81
CA VAL A 190 -0.33 6.90 -15.92
C VAL A 190 -0.74 5.94 -17.03
N ASP A 191 -0.88 6.46 -18.25
CA ASP A 191 -1.18 5.66 -19.43
C ASP A 191 0.02 4.85 -19.94
N GLY A 192 -0.27 3.76 -20.65
CA GLY A 192 0.74 3.01 -21.42
C GLY A 192 1.68 2.14 -20.57
N VAL A 193 1.24 1.80 -19.35
CA VAL A 193 1.91 0.83 -18.50
C VAL A 193 1.78 -0.60 -19.07
N PRO A 194 2.71 -1.51 -18.75
CA PRO A 194 2.56 -2.92 -19.09
C PRO A 194 1.30 -3.51 -18.44
N GLU A 195 0.59 -4.36 -19.15
CA GLU A 195 -0.57 -5.10 -18.64
C GLU A 195 -0.20 -6.58 -18.52
N ALA A 196 -0.55 -7.21 -17.40
CA ALA A 196 -0.45 -8.66 -17.25
C ALA A 196 -1.71 -9.32 -17.79
N GLU A 197 -1.53 -10.38 -18.57
CA GLU A 197 -2.63 -11.18 -19.09
C GLU A 197 -3.27 -12.01 -17.96
N LEU A 198 -4.59 -11.99 -17.88
CA LEU A 198 -5.37 -12.88 -17.04
C LEU A 198 -5.61 -14.19 -17.80
N VAL A 199 -4.93 -15.24 -17.37
CA VAL A 199 -4.99 -16.57 -18.00
C VAL A 199 -6.00 -17.43 -17.26
N PRO A 200 -6.89 -18.17 -17.95
CA PRO A 200 -7.82 -19.09 -17.31
C PRO A 200 -7.11 -20.04 -16.34
N ALA A 201 -7.68 -20.20 -15.14
CA ALA A 201 -7.10 -21.05 -14.12
C ALA A 201 -7.20 -22.54 -14.54
N GLU A 202 -6.14 -23.30 -14.28
CA GLU A 202 -6.08 -24.75 -14.50
C GLU A 202 -5.55 -25.47 -13.25
N GLY A 203 -5.78 -26.79 -13.18
CA GLY A 203 -5.22 -27.63 -12.12
C GLY A 203 -5.71 -27.26 -10.72
N ASP A 204 -4.77 -27.13 -9.77
CA ASP A 204 -5.08 -26.87 -8.36
C ASP A 204 -5.77 -25.51 -8.16
N ALA A 205 -5.38 -24.47 -8.90
CA ALA A 205 -6.02 -23.16 -8.81
C ALA A 205 -7.50 -23.21 -9.24
N ALA A 206 -7.81 -23.96 -10.30
CA ALA A 206 -9.20 -24.19 -10.71
C ALA A 206 -9.97 -25.05 -9.69
N ALA A 207 -9.30 -26.01 -9.03
CA ALA A 207 -9.90 -26.81 -7.97
C ALA A 207 -10.24 -25.97 -6.72
N ASP A 208 -9.47 -24.92 -6.47
CA ASP A 208 -9.70 -23.91 -5.44
C ASP A 208 -10.76 -22.85 -5.85
N GLY A 209 -11.37 -23.00 -7.04
CA GLY A 209 -12.43 -22.12 -7.53
C GLY A 209 -11.94 -20.82 -8.17
N ALA A 210 -10.63 -20.68 -8.48
CA ALA A 210 -10.15 -19.57 -9.28
C ALA A 210 -10.65 -19.69 -10.73
N LEU A 211 -11.02 -18.56 -11.32
CA LEU A 211 -11.45 -18.45 -12.72
C LEU A 211 -10.29 -18.05 -13.63
N ALA A 212 -9.44 -17.12 -13.16
CA ALA A 212 -8.26 -16.66 -13.88
C ALA A 212 -7.11 -16.35 -12.92
N LEU A 213 -5.90 -16.34 -13.46
CA LEU A 213 -4.66 -16.01 -12.77
C LEU A 213 -3.91 -14.93 -13.54
N ALA A 214 -3.38 -13.94 -12.82
CA ALA A 214 -2.34 -13.04 -13.31
C ALA A 214 -1.03 -13.35 -12.58
N ASP A 215 0.05 -13.63 -13.33
CA ASP A 215 1.38 -13.90 -12.77
C ASP A 215 2.28 -12.68 -12.94
N LEU A 216 2.63 -12.06 -11.82
CA LEU A 216 3.47 -10.87 -11.76
C LEU A 216 4.91 -11.19 -11.35
N ARG A 217 5.28 -12.47 -11.22
CA ARG A 217 6.65 -12.87 -10.90
C ARG A 217 7.59 -12.47 -12.03
N GLY A 218 8.44 -11.49 -11.76
CA GLY A 218 9.35 -10.91 -12.76
C GLY A 218 8.71 -9.87 -13.68
N ALA A 219 7.46 -9.46 -13.41
CA ALA A 219 6.86 -8.31 -14.06
C ALA A 219 7.57 -7.01 -13.66
N ALA A 220 7.42 -5.97 -14.49
CA ALA A 220 7.93 -4.64 -14.15
C ALA A 220 7.05 -4.01 -13.05
N LEU A 221 7.63 -3.12 -12.25
CA LEU A 221 6.82 -2.27 -11.35
C LEU A 221 5.84 -1.42 -12.17
N GLY A 222 4.66 -1.19 -11.60
CA GLY A 222 3.54 -0.54 -12.29
C GLY A 222 2.83 -1.41 -13.32
N THR A 223 3.17 -2.71 -13.44
CA THR A 223 2.40 -3.63 -14.29
C THR A 223 0.97 -3.70 -13.76
N ARG A 224 0.01 -3.41 -14.64
CA ARG A 224 -1.43 -3.37 -14.37
C ARG A 224 -2.05 -4.76 -14.53
N VAL A 225 -2.96 -5.09 -13.64
CA VAL A 225 -3.90 -6.20 -13.75
C VAL A 225 -5.29 -5.63 -13.64
N ASP A 226 -6.19 -6.00 -14.55
CA ASP A 226 -7.58 -5.56 -14.54
C ASP A 226 -8.50 -6.75 -14.23
N PRO A 227 -8.83 -7.00 -12.94
CA PRO A 227 -9.63 -8.17 -12.58
C PRO A 227 -11.03 -8.18 -13.20
N MET A 228 -11.54 -7.00 -13.57
CA MET A 228 -12.89 -6.83 -14.12
C MET A 228 -12.99 -7.27 -15.57
N ASP A 229 -11.87 -7.51 -16.26
CA ASP A 229 -11.83 -8.05 -17.62
C ASP A 229 -12.12 -9.57 -17.67
N VAL A 230 -12.19 -10.25 -16.52
CA VAL A 230 -12.56 -11.67 -16.47
C VAL A 230 -14.06 -11.81 -16.67
N ASP A 231 -14.46 -12.62 -17.66
CA ASP A 231 -15.85 -13.02 -17.85
C ASP A 231 -16.33 -13.89 -16.67
N VAL A 232 -16.94 -13.27 -15.67
CA VAL A 232 -17.52 -13.95 -14.49
C VAL A 232 -19.04 -14.14 -14.65
N PRO A 233 -19.60 -15.29 -14.21
CA PRO A 233 -21.04 -15.47 -14.17
C PRO A 233 -21.65 -14.70 -12.99
N GLY A 234 -22.52 -13.73 -13.24
CA GLY A 234 -23.23 -12.99 -12.18
C GLY A 234 -22.94 -11.49 -12.21
N ASP A 235 -22.96 -10.86 -11.03
CA ASP A 235 -22.54 -9.46 -10.87
C ASP A 235 -21.00 -9.41 -10.79
N PRO A 236 -20.31 -8.68 -11.69
CA PRO A 236 -18.87 -8.53 -11.65
C PRO A 236 -18.32 -7.99 -10.32
N LEU A 237 -19.13 -7.25 -9.55
CA LEU A 237 -18.74 -6.74 -8.23
C LEU A 237 -18.75 -7.80 -7.12
N GLU A 238 -19.29 -9.00 -7.39
CA GLU A 238 -19.17 -10.15 -6.48
C GLU A 238 -17.84 -10.91 -6.69
N THR A 239 -17.01 -10.46 -7.65
CA THR A 239 -15.65 -10.97 -7.86
C THR A 239 -14.79 -10.70 -6.63
N HIS A 240 -14.00 -11.70 -6.23
CA HIS A 240 -13.03 -11.55 -5.16
C HIS A 240 -11.64 -12.03 -5.57
N LEU A 241 -10.64 -11.42 -4.96
CA LEU A 241 -9.24 -11.71 -5.19
C LEU A 241 -8.65 -12.54 -4.07
N SER A 242 -7.77 -13.46 -4.43
CA SER A 242 -6.86 -14.11 -3.49
C SER A 242 -5.41 -13.99 -3.94
N TRP A 243 -4.52 -13.91 -2.96
CA TRP A 243 -3.09 -13.74 -3.16
C TRP A 243 -2.40 -15.09 -3.10
N ARG A 244 -1.54 -15.37 -4.08
CA ARG A 244 -0.68 -16.56 -4.12
C ARG A 244 0.77 -16.11 -4.32
N GLU A 245 1.71 -16.99 -4.00
CA GLU A 245 3.14 -16.75 -4.22
C GLU A 245 3.60 -15.40 -3.63
N HIS A 246 3.31 -15.17 -2.35
CA HIS A 246 3.58 -13.90 -1.65
C HIS A 246 2.95 -12.66 -2.32
N GLY A 247 1.74 -12.80 -2.86
CA GLY A 247 1.02 -11.71 -3.51
C GLY A 247 1.51 -11.35 -4.91
N LEU A 248 2.43 -12.14 -5.49
CA LEU A 248 2.89 -11.95 -6.87
C LEU A 248 2.07 -12.74 -7.89
N VAL A 249 1.18 -13.63 -7.44
CA VAL A 249 0.18 -14.26 -8.30
C VAL A 249 -1.20 -13.90 -7.78
N ILE A 250 -2.00 -13.26 -8.62
CA ILE A 250 -3.35 -12.81 -8.29
C ILE A 250 -4.32 -13.83 -8.87
N ALA A 251 -5.15 -14.41 -8.02
CA ALA A 251 -6.23 -15.29 -8.45
C ALA A 251 -7.57 -14.56 -8.37
N VAL A 252 -8.32 -14.59 -9.47
CA VAL A 252 -9.64 -13.99 -9.60
C VAL A 252 -10.69 -15.08 -9.43
N HIS A 253 -11.65 -14.86 -8.53
CA HIS A 253 -12.72 -15.80 -8.22
C HIS A 253 -14.09 -15.14 -8.45
N GLY A 254 -15.07 -15.95 -8.86
CA GLY A 254 -16.47 -15.49 -8.98
C GLY A 254 -17.21 -15.47 -7.64
N GLY A 255 -18.35 -14.76 -7.61
CA GLY A 255 -19.30 -14.71 -6.48
C GLY A 255 -20.22 -15.91 -6.34
#